data_AF-A2E3S2-F1
#
_entry.id   AF-A2E3S2-F1
#
_cell.length_a   1.000
_cell.length_b   1.000
_cell.length_c   1.000
_cell.angle_alpha   90.00
_cell.angle_beta   90.00
_cell.angle_gamma   90.00
#
_symmetry.space_group_name_H-M   'P 1'
#
loop_
_entity.id
_entity.type
_entity.pdbx_description
1 polymer ?
#
loop_
_entity_poly.entity_id
_entity_poly.type
_entity_poly.pdbx_seq_one_letter_code
_entity_poly.pdbx_strand_id
1 'polypeptide(L)'
;MLDSLNSTQTHNTDTQEKPKWTKTKITILVTNILAFLTFIAVIVLSYKVRYAIPNGRPSPLDDLVKKFYDALPESLIPDSFAVDEIYRNPATNQAQRGTCWAWSTLYLLETQYRAQGIKQGYLKPDEYVKFSMQAFGAFLGNWCRAHPDTKECHYGNFLKPQPSTDDGQVEGLPIYYEDVENLSKSIVPDAVCPYIETGSPSTDFKCDNLEDALKANPISFKIKSFETAYDTRHIKQLLYTKQRPLGIGIPLGSIAYYVSCDDPNFANLEQCTKKSFLCPDSQTEDKYCAKLLFYGYTSDGTFVSIGKAIRQNSIGGHAMNVVGYNDNWRYNNRFTTNNSVQNSKGCFILHNSWGSGGHSIEYLMGRRTVENEMTQCPNVLGPESWIPATIDCITQNNKNVTKCSNDIERVRGKGFANHADLLNCSHVFAGAATDFPTCQFNHSYVLKRKADDTIDTYELPNGLHSTGFITWSEEDPTPKEVRIETVPFWALNRYLKPVDAAKYPNNDQECGFYALPYQMVENMRRRAYDLFDNFKVSDIEIEFDEHSYARSPESWKYDTKYLNASTYKQHDTVFDGALPFDLVY
;
A
#
# COMPACT_ATOMS: atom_id res chain seq x y z
N MET A 1 35.67 75.49 -16.20
CA MET A 1 34.52 76.11 -16.89
C MET A 1 33.30 75.75 -16.05
N LEU A 2 32.98 76.58 -15.06
CA LEU A 2 32.07 77.75 -15.15
C LEU A 2 30.63 77.24 -15.24
N ASP A 3 29.88 77.26 -14.12
CA ASP A 3 28.92 78.34 -13.74
C ASP A 3 27.54 78.08 -14.40
N SER A 4 26.36 78.36 -13.86
CA SER A 4 25.86 78.85 -12.56
C SER A 4 24.32 79.00 -12.70
N LEU A 5 23.61 78.95 -11.56
CA LEU A 5 22.42 79.75 -11.17
C LEU A 5 21.01 79.63 -11.81
N ASN A 6 20.05 79.37 -10.89
CA ASN A 6 18.76 80.06 -10.60
C ASN A 6 17.63 80.18 -11.65
N SER A 7 16.38 79.83 -11.27
CA SER A 7 15.48 80.79 -10.58
C SER A 7 14.03 80.28 -10.32
N THR A 8 13.51 80.74 -9.18
CA THR A 8 12.14 81.17 -8.82
C THR A 8 10.96 80.21 -8.58
N GLN A 9 10.47 80.32 -7.34
CA GLN A 9 9.15 79.96 -6.81
C GLN A 9 8.00 80.70 -7.51
N THR A 10 6.84 80.05 -7.57
CA THR A 10 5.54 80.72 -7.40
C THR A 10 4.67 79.89 -6.45
N HIS A 11 4.41 80.45 -5.27
CA HIS A 11 3.40 79.99 -4.32
C HIS A 11 2.00 80.31 -4.87
N ASN A 12 1.17 79.28 -5.08
CA ASN A 12 -0.27 79.44 -5.19
C ASN A 12 -0.92 79.04 -3.86
N THR A 13 -1.46 80.04 -3.16
CA THR A 13 -2.35 79.89 -2.02
C THR A 13 -3.74 79.52 -2.55
N ASP A 14 -4.04 78.23 -2.59
CA ASP A 14 -5.41 77.75 -2.83
C ASP A 14 -6.17 77.71 -1.50
N THR A 15 -7.13 78.61 -1.36
CA THR A 15 -8.11 78.64 -0.28
C THR A 15 -8.95 77.37 -0.30
N GLN A 16 -8.66 76.41 0.58
CA GLN A 16 -9.52 75.26 0.83
C GLN A 16 -10.87 75.71 1.39
N GLU A 17 -11.89 75.74 0.54
CA GLU A 17 -13.28 75.79 0.99
C GLU A 17 -13.59 74.56 1.84
N LYS A 18 -14.01 74.78 3.09
CA LYS A 18 -14.47 73.72 3.99
C LYS A 18 -15.68 73.02 3.34
N PRO A 19 -15.63 71.70 3.10
CA PRO A 19 -16.74 71.00 2.49
C PRO A 19 -17.95 71.05 3.42
N LYS A 20 -19.03 71.71 2.98
CA LYS A 20 -20.32 71.63 3.66
C LYS A 20 -20.85 70.22 3.52
N TRP A 21 -20.79 69.45 4.61
CA TRP A 21 -21.38 68.12 4.69
C TRP A 21 -22.89 68.23 4.53
N THR A 22 -23.40 67.79 3.37
CA THR A 22 -24.83 67.67 3.15
C THR A 22 -25.40 66.60 4.09
N LYS A 23 -26.63 66.81 4.57
CA LYS A 23 -27.30 65.89 5.53
C LYS A 23 -27.21 64.42 5.08
N THR A 24 -27.26 64.16 3.79
CA THR A 24 -27.09 62.82 3.17
C THR A 24 -25.74 62.16 3.48
N LYS A 25 -24.63 62.91 3.46
CA LYS A 25 -23.29 62.36 3.76
C LYS A 25 -23.13 62.03 5.24
N ILE A 26 -23.77 62.81 6.12
CA ILE A 26 -23.81 62.52 7.56
C ILE A 26 -24.63 61.26 7.83
N THR A 27 -25.79 61.10 7.17
CA THR A 27 -26.61 59.89 7.31
C THR A 27 -25.85 58.64 6.86
N ILE A 28 -25.20 58.67 5.69
CA ILE A 28 -24.41 57.52 5.18
C ILE A 28 -23.27 57.17 6.14
N LEU A 29 -22.55 58.17 6.67
CA LEU A 29 -21.48 57.94 7.64
C LEU A 29 -22.01 57.28 8.92
N VAL A 30 -23.12 57.78 9.46
CA VAL A 30 -23.73 57.23 10.68
C VAL A 30 -24.23 55.80 10.44
N THR A 31 -24.84 55.51 9.28
CA THR A 31 -25.27 54.15 8.93
C THR A 31 -24.09 53.19 8.82
N ASN A 32 -22.99 53.60 8.19
CA ASN A 32 -21.78 52.77 8.08
C ASN A 32 -21.13 52.52 9.44
N ILE A 33 -21.08 53.53 10.32
CA ILE A 33 -20.57 53.38 11.69
C ILE A 33 -21.45 52.42 12.49
N LEU A 34 -22.78 52.54 12.40
CA LEU A 34 -23.70 51.61 13.06
C LEU A 34 -23.56 50.18 12.53
N ALA A 35 -23.45 49.99 11.21
CA ALA A 35 -23.23 48.68 10.61
C ALA A 35 -21.89 48.06 11.08
N PHE A 36 -20.82 48.86 11.12
CA PHE A 36 -19.51 48.43 11.60
C PHE A 36 -19.52 48.05 13.09
N LEU A 37 -20.17 48.87 13.93
CA LEU A 37 -20.33 48.56 15.36
C LEU A 37 -21.17 47.29 15.59
N THR A 38 -22.20 47.07 14.76
CA THR A 38 -23.02 45.86 14.81
C THR A 38 -22.21 44.63 14.41
N PHE A 39 -21.38 44.75 13.36
CA PHE A 39 -20.47 43.69 12.92
C PHE A 39 -19.44 43.33 14.00
N ILE A 40 -18.83 44.33 14.65
CA ILE A 40 -17.92 44.10 15.78
C ILE A 40 -18.65 43.45 16.96
N ALA A 41 -19.86 43.90 17.28
CA ALA A 41 -20.65 43.31 18.37
C ALA A 41 -20.96 41.83 18.10
N VAL A 42 -21.29 41.46 16.86
CA VAL A 42 -21.50 40.05 16.45
C VAL A 42 -20.22 39.25 16.62
N ILE A 43 -19.07 39.75 16.14
CA ILE A 43 -17.77 39.05 16.30
C ILE A 43 -17.43 38.83 17.77
N VAL A 44 -17.57 39.85 18.61
CA VAL A 44 -17.28 39.76 20.05
C VAL A 44 -18.24 38.78 20.74
N LEU A 45 -19.52 38.78 20.37
CA LEU A 45 -20.50 37.84 20.91
C LEU A 45 -20.19 36.41 20.47
N SER A 46 -19.87 36.18 19.20
CA SER A 46 -19.43 34.88 18.66
C SER A 46 -18.17 34.37 19.35
N TYR A 47 -17.20 35.26 19.61
CA TYR A 47 -15.96 34.91 20.31
C TYR A 47 -16.23 34.55 21.78
N LYS A 48 -17.09 35.31 22.48
CA LYS A 48 -17.50 35.00 23.85
C LYS A 48 -18.30 33.71 23.96
N VAL A 49 -19.20 33.43 23.01
CA VAL A 49 -19.96 32.16 22.95
C VAL A 49 -19.02 30.98 22.71
N ARG A 50 -18.03 31.10 21.80
CA ARG A 50 -17.01 30.07 21.60
C ARG A 50 -16.14 29.82 22.84
N TYR A 51 -15.77 30.87 23.57
CA TYR A 51 -14.91 30.73 24.75
C TYR A 51 -15.66 30.27 26.01
N ALA A 52 -16.96 30.54 26.10
CA ALA A 52 -17.79 30.18 27.25
C ALA A 52 -18.27 28.72 27.23
N ILE A 53 -18.03 27.97 26.15
CA ILE A 53 -18.45 26.57 26.03
C ILE A 53 -17.24 25.68 25.72
N PRO A 54 -16.39 25.38 26.71
CA PRO A 54 -15.46 24.27 26.59
C PRO A 54 -16.31 22.99 26.55
N ASN A 55 -16.35 22.32 25.40
CA ASN A 55 -17.21 21.16 25.05
C ASN A 55 -18.63 21.51 24.59
N GLY A 56 -18.75 22.32 23.53
CA GLY A 56 -20.03 22.61 22.89
C GLY A 56 -20.74 21.35 22.39
N ARG A 57 -21.93 21.10 22.92
CA ARG A 57 -22.87 20.14 22.31
C ARG A 57 -23.09 20.55 20.85
N PRO A 58 -23.07 19.61 19.90
CA PRO A 58 -23.26 19.91 18.49
C PRO A 58 -24.56 20.69 18.30
N SER A 59 -24.48 21.81 17.58
CA SER A 59 -25.64 22.60 17.23
C SER A 59 -26.50 21.85 16.21
N PRO A 60 -27.78 22.20 16.02
CA PRO A 60 -28.58 21.65 14.94
C PRO A 60 -27.97 21.86 13.55
N LEU A 61 -27.11 22.88 13.38
CA LEU A 61 -26.33 23.09 12.18
C LEU A 61 -25.16 22.10 12.10
N ASP A 62 -24.48 21.80 13.21
CA ASP A 62 -23.44 20.76 13.25
C ASP A 62 -24.04 19.37 13.01
N ASP A 63 -25.25 19.09 13.49
CA ASP A 63 -26.00 17.87 13.17
C ASP A 63 -26.46 17.85 11.72
N LEU A 64 -26.83 18.99 11.13
CA LEU A 64 -27.20 19.08 9.72
C LEU A 64 -25.98 18.95 8.81
N VAL A 65 -24.86 19.58 9.18
CA VAL A 65 -23.57 19.48 8.51
C VAL A 65 -23.05 18.06 8.63
N LYS A 66 -23.11 17.44 9.81
CA LYS A 66 -22.79 16.02 10.02
C LYS A 66 -23.71 15.12 9.19
N LYS A 67 -25.02 15.37 9.15
CA LYS A 67 -25.94 14.64 8.26
C LYS A 67 -25.61 14.85 6.78
N PHE A 68 -25.17 16.04 6.36
CA PHE A 68 -24.73 16.31 4.99
C PHE A 68 -23.37 15.67 4.66
N TYR A 69 -22.46 15.63 5.64
CA TYR A 69 -21.17 14.95 5.56
C TYR A 69 -21.37 13.44 5.48
N ASP A 70 -22.18 12.86 6.37
CA ASP A 70 -22.59 11.46 6.38
C ASP A 70 -23.36 11.11 5.10
N ALA A 71 -24.10 12.08 4.53
CA ALA A 71 -24.85 11.95 3.29
C ALA A 71 -24.18 12.62 2.08
N LEU A 72 -22.84 12.71 2.05
CA LEU A 72 -22.10 13.17 0.85
C LEU A 72 -22.68 12.40 -0.35
N PRO A 73 -23.37 13.08 -1.28
CA PRO A 73 -23.96 12.43 -2.42
C PRO A 73 -22.86 11.70 -3.18
N GLU A 74 -23.15 10.53 -3.73
CA GLU A 74 -22.16 9.75 -4.48
C GLU A 74 -21.54 10.57 -5.61
N SER A 75 -22.33 11.48 -6.18
CA SER A 75 -21.91 12.43 -7.20
C SER A 75 -20.85 13.45 -6.76
N LEU A 76 -20.54 13.58 -5.47
CA LEU A 76 -19.51 14.48 -4.94
C LEU A 76 -18.20 13.76 -4.57
N ILE A 77 -18.21 12.43 -4.53
CA ILE A 77 -16.98 11.63 -4.38
C ILE A 77 -16.41 11.47 -5.79
N PRO A 78 -15.16 11.90 -6.07
CA PRO A 78 -14.59 11.73 -7.40
C PRO A 78 -14.43 10.25 -7.74
N ASP A 79 -14.40 9.90 -9.03
CA ASP A 79 -14.20 8.50 -9.47
C ASP A 79 -12.80 7.97 -9.11
N SER A 80 -11.85 8.85 -8.81
CA SER A 80 -10.52 8.47 -8.37
C SER A 80 -9.95 9.53 -7.43
N PHE A 81 -9.23 9.09 -6.40
CA PHE A 81 -8.58 9.96 -5.43
C PHE A 81 -7.33 9.28 -4.89
N ALA A 82 -6.27 10.05 -4.66
CA ALA A 82 -5.11 9.63 -3.88
C ALA A 82 -4.78 10.75 -2.89
N VAL A 83 -4.29 10.37 -1.71
CA VAL A 83 -3.83 11.34 -0.72
C VAL A 83 -2.69 12.19 -1.30
N ASP A 84 -2.54 13.40 -0.77
CA ASP A 84 -1.46 14.32 -1.17
C ASP A 84 -0.08 13.66 -0.99
N GLU A 85 0.90 14.07 -1.82
CA GLU A 85 2.26 13.53 -1.81
C GLU A 85 2.96 13.65 -0.45
N ILE A 86 2.61 14.66 0.34
CA ILE A 86 3.14 14.81 1.71
C ILE A 86 2.76 13.66 2.66
N TYR A 87 1.76 12.85 2.29
CA TYR A 87 1.29 11.67 3.03
C TYR A 87 1.75 10.33 2.40
N ARG A 88 2.70 10.36 1.46
CA ARG A 88 3.16 9.15 0.75
C ARG A 88 4.59 8.83 1.12
N ASN A 89 4.83 7.79 1.91
CA ASN A 89 6.19 7.33 2.16
C ASN A 89 6.53 6.12 1.28
N PRO A 90 7.82 5.84 1.04
CA PRO A 90 8.27 4.62 0.36
C PRO A 90 7.72 3.34 0.99
N ALA A 91 7.75 2.26 0.20
CA ALA A 91 7.36 0.94 0.67
C ALA A 91 8.23 0.46 1.84
N THR A 92 7.62 -0.29 2.75
CA THR A 92 8.32 -0.93 3.87
C THR A 92 8.43 -2.44 3.64
N ASN A 93 9.25 -3.14 4.42
CA ASN A 93 9.44 -4.58 4.26
C ASN A 93 9.45 -5.28 5.63
N GLN A 94 8.40 -6.07 5.91
CA GLN A 94 8.26 -6.91 7.10
C GLN A 94 9.04 -8.23 7.02
N ALA A 95 9.75 -8.47 5.92
CA ALA A 95 10.46 -9.71 5.66
C ALA A 95 9.56 -10.95 5.90
N GLN A 96 10.04 -11.94 6.66
CA GLN A 96 9.29 -13.16 6.96
C GLN A 96 8.60 -13.12 8.34
N ARG A 97 8.36 -11.93 8.91
CA ARG A 97 7.71 -11.75 10.22
C ARG A 97 6.26 -11.32 10.06
N GLY A 98 5.40 -11.69 10.99
CA GLY A 98 3.96 -11.33 11.02
C GLY A 98 3.68 -9.92 11.54
N THR A 99 4.57 -8.95 11.32
CA THR A 99 4.52 -7.59 11.91
C THR A 99 3.81 -6.55 11.04
N CYS A 100 2.97 -6.98 10.10
CA CYS A 100 2.24 -6.08 9.18
C CYS A 100 1.43 -4.99 9.91
N TRP A 101 0.82 -5.33 11.05
CA TRP A 101 0.01 -4.42 11.86
C TRP A 101 0.85 -3.26 12.42
N ALA A 102 2.06 -3.55 12.88
CA ALA A 102 2.99 -2.56 13.42
C ALA A 102 3.50 -1.64 12.30
N TRP A 103 3.84 -2.21 11.14
CA TRP A 103 4.23 -1.42 9.95
C TRP A 103 3.10 -0.51 9.47
N SER A 104 1.86 -1.02 9.40
CA SER A 104 0.71 -0.20 9.02
C SER A 104 0.41 0.91 10.04
N THR A 105 0.56 0.62 11.33
CA THR A 105 0.41 1.59 12.41
C THR A 105 1.48 2.70 12.32
N LEU A 106 2.75 2.31 12.14
CA LEU A 106 3.84 3.26 11.96
C LEU A 106 3.68 4.07 10.68
N TYR A 107 3.18 3.50 9.59
CA TYR A 107 2.91 4.27 8.37
C TYR A 107 1.91 5.40 8.62
N LEU A 108 0.85 5.17 9.42
CA LEU A 108 -0.08 6.24 9.82
C LEU A 108 0.60 7.34 10.65
N LEU A 109 1.52 6.96 11.56
CA LEU A 109 2.30 7.88 12.38
C LEU A 109 3.28 8.69 11.52
N GLU A 110 4.09 8.03 10.69
CA GLU A 110 5.13 8.63 9.86
C GLU A 110 4.58 9.57 8.80
N THR A 111 3.49 9.21 8.12
CA THR A 111 2.89 10.04 7.07
C THR A 111 2.24 11.30 7.64
N GLN A 112 1.61 11.21 8.82
CA GLN A 112 1.07 12.37 9.51
C GLN A 112 2.16 13.25 10.12
N TYR A 113 3.23 12.65 10.66
CA TYR A 113 4.44 13.36 11.09
C TYR A 113 5.03 14.16 9.92
N ARG A 114 5.21 13.51 8.77
CA ARG A 114 5.74 14.16 7.57
C ARG A 114 4.86 15.31 7.12
N ALA A 115 3.56 15.07 6.97
CA ALA A 115 2.63 16.08 6.50
C ALA A 115 2.55 17.30 7.43
N GLN A 116 2.50 17.08 8.74
CA GLN A 116 2.53 18.16 9.72
C GLN A 116 3.87 18.90 9.68
N GLY A 117 5.00 18.18 9.67
CA GLY A 117 6.33 18.76 9.59
C GLY A 117 6.54 19.62 8.34
N ILE A 118 6.04 19.21 7.18
CA ILE A 118 6.11 20.01 5.95
C ILE A 118 5.22 21.26 6.07
N LYS A 119 3.97 21.11 6.53
CA LYS A 119 3.03 22.24 6.70
C LYS A 119 3.56 23.30 7.68
N GLN A 120 4.32 22.88 8.69
CA GLN A 120 4.92 23.76 9.70
C GLN A 120 6.32 24.27 9.31
N GLY A 121 6.88 23.81 8.18
CA GLY A 121 8.23 24.21 7.73
C GLY A 121 9.38 23.52 8.47
N TYR A 122 9.08 22.46 9.22
CA TYR A 122 10.07 21.67 9.97
C TYR A 122 10.70 20.54 9.14
N LEU A 123 10.05 20.12 8.05
CA LEU A 123 10.58 19.18 7.05
C LEU A 123 10.49 19.79 5.64
N LYS A 124 11.38 19.40 4.74
CA LYS A 124 11.27 19.75 3.32
C LYS A 124 10.29 18.81 2.61
N PRO A 125 9.74 19.22 1.45
CA PRO A 125 8.83 18.38 0.68
C PRO A 125 9.41 17.00 0.33
N ASP A 126 10.72 16.92 0.06
CA ASP A 126 11.43 15.69 -0.30
C ASP A 126 11.91 14.87 0.92
N GLU A 127 11.56 15.25 2.16
CA GLU A 127 12.05 14.60 3.36
C GLU A 127 10.96 13.83 4.10
N TYR A 128 11.35 12.71 4.72
CA TYR A 128 10.53 11.92 5.62
C TYR A 128 11.37 11.32 6.74
N VAL A 129 10.76 10.98 7.87
CA VAL A 129 11.45 10.33 8.99
C VAL A 129 10.91 8.92 9.15
N LYS A 130 11.81 7.94 9.23
CA LYS A 130 11.43 6.56 9.57
C LYS A 130 11.43 6.36 11.08
N PHE A 131 10.37 5.76 11.58
CA PHE A 131 10.23 5.30 12.96
C PHE A 131 10.63 3.84 13.07
N SER A 132 11.20 3.48 14.23
CA SER A 132 11.67 2.13 14.45
C SER A 132 10.50 1.18 14.75
N MET A 133 10.19 0.30 13.80
CA MET A 133 9.27 -0.81 14.02
C MET A 133 9.77 -1.75 15.12
N GLN A 134 11.07 -2.07 15.12
CA GLN A 134 11.68 -2.92 16.12
C GLN A 134 11.54 -2.36 17.54
N ALA A 135 11.76 -1.06 17.73
CA ALA A 135 11.57 -0.40 19.02
C ALA A 135 10.10 -0.36 19.43
N PHE A 136 9.18 -0.07 18.51
CA PHE A 136 7.74 -0.05 18.80
C PHE A 136 7.24 -1.43 19.26
N GLY A 137 7.59 -2.50 18.53
CA GLY A 137 7.27 -3.87 18.91
C GLY A 137 7.92 -4.30 20.23
N ALA A 138 9.18 -3.93 20.46
CA ALA A 138 9.88 -4.19 21.71
C ALA A 138 9.23 -3.45 22.89
N PHE A 139 8.90 -2.17 22.75
CA PHE A 139 8.27 -1.36 23.79
C PHE A 139 6.94 -1.98 24.23
N LEU A 140 6.02 -2.18 23.28
CA LEU A 140 4.68 -2.68 23.58
C LEU A 140 4.73 -4.11 24.11
N GLY A 141 5.52 -4.98 23.48
CA GLY A 141 5.67 -6.37 23.90
C GLY A 141 6.31 -6.52 25.29
N ASN A 142 7.36 -5.75 25.59
CA ASN A 142 7.99 -5.76 26.91
C ASN A 142 7.04 -5.22 27.99
N TRP A 143 6.31 -4.15 27.68
CA TRP A 143 5.30 -3.60 28.58
C TRP A 143 4.20 -4.62 28.87
N CYS A 144 3.67 -5.27 27.84
CA CYS A 144 2.64 -6.29 27.99
C CYS A 144 3.09 -7.49 28.82
N ARG A 145 4.31 -7.98 28.62
CA ARG A 145 4.85 -9.07 29.45
C ARG A 145 5.05 -8.68 30.91
N ALA A 146 5.27 -7.40 31.20
CA ALA A 146 5.33 -6.89 32.56
C ALA A 146 3.93 -6.66 33.18
N HIS A 147 2.88 -6.59 32.35
CA HIS A 147 1.49 -6.32 32.76
C HIS A 147 0.53 -7.38 32.18
N PRO A 148 0.68 -8.68 32.56
CA PRO A 148 -0.10 -9.77 31.97
C PRO A 148 -1.60 -9.71 32.27
N ASP A 149 -2.01 -8.91 33.26
CA ASP A 149 -3.42 -8.71 33.63
C ASP A 149 -4.14 -7.69 32.73
N THR A 150 -3.40 -6.92 31.92
CA THR A 150 -3.96 -5.97 30.95
C THR A 150 -4.61 -6.75 29.80
N LYS A 151 -5.92 -6.59 29.59
CA LYS A 151 -6.71 -7.41 28.65
C LYS A 151 -6.23 -7.23 27.21
N GLU A 152 -5.83 -6.02 26.89
CA GLU A 152 -5.36 -5.56 25.58
C GLU A 152 -4.05 -6.25 25.19
N CYS A 153 -3.26 -6.69 26.17
CA CYS A 153 -2.04 -7.47 25.93
C CYS A 153 -2.31 -8.93 25.55
N HIS A 154 -3.54 -9.42 25.74
CA HIS A 154 -3.99 -10.70 25.20
C HIS A 154 -4.42 -10.58 23.73
N TYR A 155 -4.47 -9.36 23.22
CA TYR A 155 -4.66 -9.08 21.80
C TYR A 155 -3.33 -9.22 21.06
N GLY A 156 -3.26 -10.14 20.08
CA GLY A 156 -2.03 -10.52 19.39
C GLY A 156 -1.22 -11.61 20.10
N ASN A 157 0.08 -11.73 19.78
CA ASN A 157 0.94 -12.79 20.29
C ASN A 157 1.86 -12.41 21.47
N PHE A 158 1.68 -11.24 22.11
CA PHE A 158 2.58 -10.76 23.17
C PHE A 158 2.64 -11.65 24.42
N LEU A 159 1.53 -12.30 24.78
CA LEU A 159 1.39 -13.13 25.99
C LEU A 159 1.21 -14.63 25.70
N LYS A 160 1.40 -15.06 24.44
CA LYS A 160 1.28 -16.48 24.06
C LYS A 160 2.44 -17.31 24.63
N PRO A 161 2.32 -18.66 24.70
CA PRO A 161 3.42 -19.52 25.17
C PRO A 161 4.74 -19.34 24.41
N GLN A 162 4.66 -18.96 23.13
CA GLN A 162 5.80 -18.46 22.35
C GLN A 162 5.51 -16.99 22.01
N PRO A 163 5.92 -16.05 22.88
CA PRO A 163 5.67 -14.64 22.66
C PRO A 163 6.35 -14.15 21.38
N SER A 164 5.63 -13.38 20.59
CA SER A 164 6.20 -12.70 19.41
C SER A 164 5.51 -11.35 19.19
N THR A 165 6.09 -10.55 18.28
CA THR A 165 5.48 -9.32 17.77
C THR A 165 4.49 -9.55 16.63
N ASP A 166 4.30 -10.82 16.27
CA ASP A 166 3.38 -11.19 15.20
C ASP A 166 1.94 -11.06 15.67
N ASP A 167 1.03 -10.85 14.73
CA ASP A 167 -0.41 -10.82 14.95
C ASP A 167 -0.88 -9.62 15.81
N GLY A 168 -1.70 -8.76 15.20
CA GLY A 168 -2.17 -7.53 15.81
C GLY A 168 -3.04 -6.74 14.84
N GLN A 169 -3.58 -5.60 15.28
CA GLN A 169 -4.49 -4.77 14.49
C GLN A 169 -4.11 -3.29 14.59
N VAL A 170 -4.35 -2.56 13.51
CA VAL A 170 -4.10 -1.11 13.44
C VAL A 170 -5.02 -0.37 14.41
N GLU A 171 -6.26 -0.86 14.56
CA GLU A 171 -7.24 -0.37 15.53
C GLU A 171 -6.87 -0.65 16.98
N GLY A 172 -5.81 -1.43 17.23
CA GLY A 172 -5.24 -1.58 18.56
C GLY A 172 -4.60 -0.28 19.06
N LEU A 173 -4.11 0.60 18.17
CA LEU A 173 -3.35 1.80 18.57
C LEU A 173 -4.11 2.72 19.54
N PRO A 174 -5.38 3.12 19.30
CA PRO A 174 -6.12 3.96 20.25
C PRO A 174 -6.33 3.29 21.60
N ILE A 175 -6.53 1.97 21.60
CA ILE A 175 -6.72 1.19 22.83
C ILE A 175 -5.40 1.14 23.61
N TYR A 176 -4.29 0.77 22.96
CA TYR A 176 -2.97 0.80 23.58
C TYR A 176 -2.61 2.21 24.07
N TYR A 177 -3.03 3.26 23.37
CA TYR A 177 -2.76 4.64 23.78
C TYR A 177 -3.45 5.01 25.10
N GLU A 178 -4.61 4.42 25.40
CA GLU A 178 -5.32 4.63 26.66
C GLU A 178 -4.71 3.81 27.81
N ASP A 179 -4.31 2.56 27.55
CA ASP A 179 -3.92 1.62 28.62
C ASP A 179 -2.40 1.51 28.85
N VAL A 180 -1.58 1.74 27.83
CA VAL A 180 -0.12 1.57 27.89
C VAL A 180 0.52 2.88 28.30
N GLU A 181 1.04 2.90 29.54
CA GLU A 181 1.69 4.09 30.08
C GLU A 181 2.85 4.56 29.18
N ASN A 182 2.88 5.86 28.89
CA ASN A 182 3.89 6.51 28.06
C ASN A 182 3.96 6.04 26.59
N LEU A 183 2.92 5.37 26.06
CA LEU A 183 2.90 5.02 24.63
C LEU A 183 3.08 6.25 23.73
N SER A 184 2.48 7.39 24.10
CA SER A 184 2.60 8.67 23.39
C SER A 184 4.04 9.17 23.20
N LYS A 185 4.99 8.69 24.01
CA LYS A 185 6.43 9.05 23.97
C LYS A 185 7.34 7.87 23.61
N SER A 186 6.76 6.74 23.23
CA SER A 186 7.48 5.48 22.98
C SER A 186 8.05 5.36 21.57
N ILE A 187 7.53 6.14 20.62
CA ILE A 187 7.96 6.11 19.23
C ILE A 187 9.33 6.77 19.12
N VAL A 188 10.31 6.03 18.61
CA VAL A 188 11.68 6.49 18.43
C VAL A 188 12.11 6.37 16.96
N PRO A 189 13.09 7.17 16.50
CA PRO A 189 13.61 7.08 15.14
C PRO A 189 14.26 5.70 14.84
N ASP A 190 14.19 5.26 13.59
CA ASP A 190 14.72 3.96 13.12
C ASP A 190 16.19 3.71 13.53
N ALA A 191 17.04 4.74 13.50
CA ALA A 191 18.46 4.66 13.87
C ALA A 191 18.71 4.26 15.34
N VAL A 192 17.71 4.34 16.22
CA VAL A 192 17.82 3.80 17.60
C VAL A 192 17.89 2.28 17.57
N CYS A 193 17.10 1.66 16.69
CA CYS A 193 16.84 0.24 16.68
C CYS A 193 16.41 -0.22 15.28
N PRO A 194 17.37 -0.44 14.37
CA PRO A 194 17.05 -0.89 13.02
C PRO A 194 16.27 -2.20 13.03
N TYR A 195 15.44 -2.41 12.02
CA TYR A 195 14.62 -3.60 11.92
C TYR A 195 15.46 -4.89 11.82
N ILE A 196 15.07 -5.91 12.59
CA ILE A 196 15.64 -7.25 12.51
C ILE A 196 14.70 -8.11 11.64
N GLU A 197 15.13 -8.46 10.44
CA GLU A 197 14.29 -9.16 9.45
C GLU A 197 13.92 -10.60 9.82
N THR A 198 14.73 -11.25 10.66
CA THR A 198 14.52 -12.63 11.12
C THR A 198 13.80 -12.62 12.45
N GLY A 199 12.59 -13.20 12.51
CA GLY A 199 11.81 -13.34 13.74
C GLY A 199 12.28 -14.53 14.59
N SER A 200 12.32 -14.33 15.90
CA SER A 200 12.62 -15.37 16.89
C SER A 200 12.32 -14.87 18.30
N PRO A 201 12.16 -15.75 19.30
CA PRO A 201 12.01 -15.34 20.69
C PRO A 201 13.13 -14.44 21.23
N SER A 202 14.34 -14.51 20.65
CA SER A 202 15.49 -13.68 21.04
C SER A 202 15.61 -12.37 20.28
N THR A 203 14.85 -12.19 19.20
CA THR A 203 14.94 -11.01 18.31
C THR A 203 13.65 -10.20 18.29
N ASP A 204 12.49 -10.82 18.52
CA ASP A 204 11.19 -10.16 18.35
C ASP A 204 11.05 -8.91 19.21
N PHE A 205 11.55 -8.96 20.44
CA PHE A 205 11.49 -7.84 21.40
C PHE A 205 12.85 -7.23 21.72
N LYS A 206 13.86 -7.50 20.89
CA LYS A 206 15.22 -7.00 21.12
C LYS A 206 15.31 -5.54 20.71
N CYS A 207 15.74 -4.69 21.64
CA CYS A 207 16.07 -3.29 21.37
C CYS A 207 16.96 -2.70 22.47
N ASP A 208 18.26 -2.98 22.42
CA ASP A 208 19.18 -2.75 23.53
C ASP A 208 19.33 -1.25 23.91
N ASN A 209 19.19 -0.34 22.95
CA ASN A 209 19.33 1.11 23.16
C ASN A 209 18.02 1.83 23.52
N LEU A 210 16.89 1.10 23.64
CA LEU A 210 15.57 1.71 23.75
C LEU A 210 15.43 2.57 25.01
N GLU A 211 15.82 2.06 26.17
CA GLU A 211 15.64 2.77 27.46
C GLU A 211 16.38 4.11 27.46
N ASP A 212 17.62 4.13 26.97
CA ASP A 212 18.42 5.35 26.91
C ASP A 212 17.89 6.34 25.86
N ALA A 213 17.41 5.84 24.73
CA ALA A 213 16.78 6.67 23.71
C ALA A 213 15.50 7.35 24.23
N LEU A 214 14.67 6.65 25.00
CA LEU A 214 13.43 7.19 25.56
C LEU A 214 13.66 8.34 26.55
N LYS A 215 14.79 8.37 27.28
CA LYS A 215 15.11 9.43 28.24
C LYS A 215 15.24 10.81 27.60
N ALA A 216 15.74 10.86 26.35
CA ALA A 216 15.97 12.09 25.61
C ALA A 216 15.07 12.22 24.36
N ASN A 217 14.10 11.34 24.20
CA ASN A 217 13.28 11.25 22.99
C ASN A 217 12.46 12.54 22.78
N PRO A 218 12.67 13.29 21.69
CA PRO A 218 11.86 14.45 21.37
C PRO A 218 10.45 14.07 20.89
N ILE A 219 10.23 12.86 20.38
CA ILE A 219 8.97 12.50 19.73
C ILE A 219 7.86 12.32 20.77
N SER A 220 6.76 13.04 20.59
CA SER A 220 5.53 12.91 21.35
C SER A 220 4.33 13.11 20.44
N PHE A 221 3.30 12.28 20.58
CA PHE A 221 2.10 12.35 19.76
C PHE A 221 0.81 12.22 20.58
N LYS A 222 -0.28 12.68 19.99
CA LYS A 222 -1.65 12.60 20.53
C LYS A 222 -2.59 12.03 19.47
N ILE A 223 -3.49 11.15 19.88
CA ILE A 223 -4.61 10.72 19.05
C ILE A 223 -5.76 11.71 19.22
N LYS A 224 -6.23 12.28 18.10
CA LYS A 224 -7.26 13.33 18.06
C LYS A 224 -8.65 12.76 17.81
N SER A 225 -8.74 11.78 16.91
CA SER A 225 -9.97 11.11 16.55
C SER A 225 -9.72 9.73 15.97
N PHE A 226 -10.75 8.89 16.03
CA PHE A 226 -10.78 7.55 15.46
C PHE A 226 -12.12 7.34 14.76
N GLU A 227 -12.11 6.86 13.52
CA GLU A 227 -13.32 6.60 12.73
C GLU A 227 -13.11 5.37 11.83
N THR A 228 -14.11 4.49 11.72
CA THR A 228 -14.00 3.23 10.97
C THR A 228 -15.10 3.10 9.92
N ALA A 229 -14.74 2.60 8.74
CA ALA A 229 -15.61 2.25 7.64
C ALA A 229 -15.47 0.75 7.27
N TYR A 230 -16.56 0.17 6.76
CA TYR A 230 -16.65 -1.29 6.51
C TYR A 230 -17.03 -1.67 5.08
N ASP A 231 -17.38 -0.69 4.24
CA ASP A 231 -17.75 -0.94 2.85
C ASP A 231 -17.09 0.05 1.89
N THR A 232 -17.10 -0.34 0.62
CA THR A 232 -16.41 0.39 -0.44
C THR A 232 -16.79 1.87 -0.50
N ARG A 233 -18.09 2.20 -0.33
CA ARG A 233 -18.57 3.58 -0.43
C ARG A 233 -18.06 4.40 0.76
N HIS A 234 -18.28 3.93 1.98
CA HIS A 234 -17.87 4.66 3.19
C HIS A 234 -16.36 4.79 3.28
N ILE A 235 -15.58 3.82 2.80
CA ILE A 235 -14.11 3.92 2.75
C ILE A 235 -13.68 5.05 1.83
N LYS A 236 -14.26 5.15 0.63
CA LYS A 236 -13.97 6.26 -0.30
C LYS A 236 -14.32 7.61 0.31
N GLN A 237 -15.49 7.71 0.93
CA GLN A 237 -15.97 8.91 1.59
C GLN A 237 -15.05 9.31 2.75
N LEU A 238 -14.66 8.35 3.59
CA LEU A 238 -13.74 8.57 4.70
C LEU A 238 -12.38 9.05 4.18
N LEU A 239 -11.81 8.36 3.20
CA LEU A 239 -10.51 8.73 2.61
C LEU A 239 -10.55 10.13 2.00
N TYR A 240 -11.60 10.44 1.24
CA TYR A 240 -11.79 11.74 0.61
C TYR A 240 -12.11 12.85 1.62
N THR A 241 -12.76 12.54 2.74
CA THR A 241 -13.05 13.56 3.76
C THR A 241 -11.81 13.86 4.60
N LYS A 242 -11.05 12.82 4.98
CA LYS A 242 -9.89 12.96 5.87
C LYS A 242 -8.61 13.35 5.15
N GLN A 243 -8.51 13.09 3.83
CA GLN A 243 -7.38 13.47 2.98
C GLN A 243 -6.02 12.94 3.48
N ARG A 244 -6.02 11.78 4.15
CA ARG A 244 -4.83 11.12 4.71
C ARG A 244 -5.00 9.59 4.69
N PRO A 245 -3.91 8.81 4.79
CA PRO A 245 -3.98 7.36 4.72
C PRO A 245 -4.87 6.77 5.81
N LEU A 246 -5.56 5.68 5.48
CA LEU A 246 -6.39 4.92 6.42
C LEU A 246 -5.75 3.57 6.69
N GLY A 247 -5.72 3.12 7.94
CA GLY A 247 -5.33 1.75 8.27
C GLY A 247 -6.37 0.76 7.75
N ILE A 248 -5.96 -0.38 7.21
CA ILE A 248 -6.87 -1.44 6.78
C ILE A 248 -6.45 -2.77 7.37
N GLY A 249 -7.41 -3.47 7.98
CA GLY A 249 -7.30 -4.89 8.33
C GLY A 249 -8.14 -5.71 7.36
N ILE A 250 -7.52 -6.68 6.69
CA ILE A 250 -8.19 -7.54 5.70
C ILE A 250 -7.74 -9.00 5.86
N PRO A 251 -8.66 -9.98 5.77
CA PRO A 251 -8.26 -11.37 5.61
C PRO A 251 -7.54 -11.58 4.27
N LEU A 252 -6.33 -12.10 4.31
CA LEU A 252 -5.67 -12.62 3.11
C LEU A 252 -6.48 -13.78 2.58
N GLY A 253 -6.72 -13.71 1.28
CA GLY A 253 -7.44 -14.75 0.55
C GLY A 253 -6.51 -15.80 -0.03
N SER A 254 -7.00 -17.02 -0.15
CA SER A 254 -6.57 -17.98 -1.15
C SER A 254 -7.72 -18.39 -2.07
N ILE A 255 -7.39 -18.73 -3.30
CA ILE A 255 -8.30 -19.26 -4.31
C ILE A 255 -8.08 -20.77 -4.40
N ALA A 256 -9.14 -21.53 -4.22
CA ALA A 256 -9.19 -22.97 -4.39
C ALA A 256 -9.51 -23.35 -5.84
N TYR A 257 -8.72 -24.26 -6.39
CA TYR A 257 -8.98 -24.94 -7.66
C TYR A 257 -9.20 -26.41 -7.39
N TYR A 258 -10.11 -27.02 -8.13
CA TYR A 258 -10.51 -28.40 -7.93
C TYR A 258 -10.14 -29.21 -9.16
N VAL A 259 -9.27 -30.19 -8.98
CA VAL A 259 -8.86 -31.14 -10.03
C VAL A 259 -9.54 -32.48 -9.78
N SER A 260 -10.05 -33.12 -10.83
CA SER A 260 -10.74 -34.41 -10.71
C SER A 260 -9.76 -35.50 -10.29
N CYS A 261 -10.15 -36.35 -9.35
CA CYS A 261 -9.36 -37.52 -8.98
C CYS A 261 -9.43 -38.65 -10.01
N ASP A 262 -10.36 -38.57 -10.96
CA ASP A 262 -10.43 -39.48 -12.10
C ASP A 262 -9.35 -39.18 -13.17
N ASP A 263 -8.72 -38.01 -13.09
CA ASP A 263 -7.63 -37.62 -13.98
C ASP A 263 -6.35 -38.36 -13.57
N PRO A 264 -5.71 -39.12 -14.49
CA PRO A 264 -4.48 -39.86 -14.20
C PRO A 264 -3.33 -38.99 -13.66
N ASN A 265 -3.28 -37.71 -14.03
CA ASN A 265 -2.25 -36.78 -13.55
C ASN A 265 -2.43 -36.43 -12.05
N PHE A 266 -3.63 -36.62 -11.51
CA PHE A 266 -4.01 -36.22 -10.15
C PHE A 266 -4.48 -37.38 -9.27
N ALA A 267 -4.73 -38.57 -9.84
CA ALA A 267 -5.27 -39.73 -9.13
C ALA A 267 -4.41 -40.18 -7.93
N ASN A 268 -3.09 -40.01 -8.02
CA ASN A 268 -2.14 -40.43 -6.99
C ASN A 268 -1.98 -39.43 -5.84
N LEU A 269 -2.65 -38.27 -5.89
CA LEU A 269 -2.60 -37.30 -4.80
C LEU A 269 -3.19 -37.89 -3.52
N GLU A 270 -2.62 -37.54 -2.37
CA GLU A 270 -3.12 -38.00 -1.07
C GLU A 270 -4.61 -37.66 -0.88
N GLN A 271 -5.00 -36.44 -1.26
CA GLN A 271 -6.40 -36.00 -1.21
C GLN A 271 -7.33 -36.86 -2.09
N CYS A 272 -6.82 -37.39 -3.20
CA CYS A 272 -7.58 -38.23 -4.12
C CYS A 272 -7.67 -39.68 -3.65
N THR A 273 -6.55 -40.26 -3.23
CA THR A 273 -6.51 -41.61 -2.65
C THR A 273 -7.37 -41.71 -1.39
N LYS A 274 -7.39 -40.65 -0.56
CA LYS A 274 -8.24 -40.55 0.64
C LYS A 274 -9.65 -40.06 0.36
N LYS A 275 -9.98 -39.68 -0.88
CA LYS A 275 -11.30 -39.15 -1.25
C LYS A 275 -11.73 -37.99 -0.34
N SER A 276 -10.82 -37.05 -0.07
CA SER A 276 -10.95 -36.04 0.99
C SER A 276 -11.97 -34.94 0.68
N PHE A 277 -12.21 -34.63 -0.60
CA PHE A 277 -13.12 -33.56 -1.00
C PHE A 277 -14.04 -34.01 -2.14
N LEU A 278 -15.34 -33.73 -2.00
CA LEU A 278 -16.27 -33.83 -3.11
C LEU A 278 -16.01 -32.72 -4.13
N CYS A 279 -16.18 -33.03 -5.42
CA CYS A 279 -16.07 -32.02 -6.46
C CYS A 279 -17.24 -31.03 -6.37
N PRO A 280 -16.99 -29.72 -6.22
CA PRO A 280 -18.04 -28.74 -5.92
C PRO A 280 -19.04 -28.52 -7.07
N ASP A 281 -18.66 -28.83 -8.31
CA ASP A 281 -19.49 -28.68 -9.50
C ASP A 281 -20.09 -30.03 -9.99
N SER A 282 -19.93 -31.12 -9.24
CA SER A 282 -20.48 -32.43 -9.60
C SER A 282 -21.96 -32.56 -9.23
N GLN A 283 -22.80 -33.00 -10.18
CA GLN A 283 -24.21 -33.32 -9.92
C GLN A 283 -24.41 -34.73 -9.31
N THR A 284 -23.35 -35.51 -9.17
CA THR A 284 -23.36 -36.86 -8.57
C THR A 284 -22.48 -36.87 -7.32
N GLU A 285 -23.00 -37.40 -6.20
CA GLU A 285 -22.33 -37.40 -4.88
C GLU A 285 -21.05 -38.28 -4.82
N ASP A 286 -20.73 -39.02 -5.88
CA ASP A 286 -19.62 -39.99 -5.90
C ASP A 286 -18.30 -39.49 -6.53
N LYS A 287 -18.22 -38.21 -6.94
CA LYS A 287 -17.00 -37.66 -7.56
C LYS A 287 -16.14 -36.88 -6.57
N TYR A 288 -14.86 -37.24 -6.52
CA TYR A 288 -13.88 -36.67 -5.62
C TYR A 288 -12.85 -35.83 -6.38
N CYS A 289 -12.38 -34.77 -5.73
CA CYS A 289 -11.42 -33.82 -6.27
C CYS A 289 -10.28 -33.57 -5.27
N ALA A 290 -9.10 -33.23 -5.78
CA ALA A 290 -8.07 -32.59 -4.96
C ALA A 290 -8.22 -31.06 -5.03
N LYS A 291 -7.93 -30.40 -3.90
CA LYS A 291 -7.98 -28.95 -3.74
C LYS A 291 -6.57 -28.38 -3.86
N LEU A 292 -6.37 -27.50 -4.86
CA LEU A 292 -5.15 -26.70 -5.03
C LEU A 292 -5.41 -25.29 -4.51
N LEU A 293 -4.52 -24.76 -3.67
CA LEU A 293 -4.67 -23.45 -3.04
C LEU A 293 -3.59 -22.48 -3.53
N PHE A 294 -4.00 -21.31 -4.02
CA PHE A 294 -3.09 -20.22 -4.40
C PHE A 294 -3.48 -18.94 -3.67
N TYR A 295 -2.53 -18.19 -3.11
CA TYR A 295 -2.86 -16.91 -2.46
C TYR A 295 -3.47 -15.94 -3.47
N GLY A 296 -4.51 -15.21 -3.08
CA GLY A 296 -5.30 -14.31 -3.92
C GLY A 296 -4.59 -12.99 -4.20
N TYR A 297 -3.33 -13.04 -4.61
CA TYR A 297 -2.57 -11.90 -5.12
C TYR A 297 -1.48 -12.37 -6.09
N THR A 298 -1.18 -11.50 -7.05
CA THR A 298 -0.13 -11.63 -8.07
C THR A 298 1.19 -11.03 -7.59
N SER A 299 2.30 -11.34 -8.27
CA SER A 299 3.61 -10.75 -7.94
C SER A 299 3.78 -9.28 -8.32
N ASP A 300 2.95 -8.75 -9.21
CA ASP A 300 2.90 -7.32 -9.55
C ASP A 300 2.01 -6.51 -8.60
N GLY A 301 1.63 -7.08 -7.45
CA GLY A 301 0.93 -6.37 -6.40
C GLY A 301 -0.56 -6.19 -6.62
N THR A 302 -1.20 -7.05 -7.41
CA THR A 302 -2.67 -7.03 -7.56
C THR A 302 -3.32 -8.14 -6.74
N PHE A 303 -4.25 -7.79 -5.85
CA PHE A 303 -5.14 -8.78 -5.24
C PHE A 303 -6.11 -9.32 -6.29
N VAL A 304 -6.28 -10.65 -6.30
CA VAL A 304 -7.14 -11.34 -7.26
C VAL A 304 -8.17 -12.19 -6.55
N SER A 305 -9.33 -12.35 -7.18
CA SER A 305 -10.42 -13.14 -6.67
C SER A 305 -11.13 -13.88 -7.80
N ILE A 306 -12.00 -14.81 -7.41
CA ILE A 306 -12.80 -15.61 -8.33
C ILE A 306 -14.30 -15.35 -8.12
N GLY A 307 -15.10 -15.44 -9.19
CA GLY A 307 -16.54 -15.14 -9.13
C GLY A 307 -17.35 -16.09 -8.25
N LYS A 308 -16.81 -17.28 -7.95
CA LYS A 308 -17.40 -18.23 -7.01
C LYS A 308 -16.84 -17.97 -5.61
N ALA A 309 -17.52 -17.18 -4.77
CA ALA A 309 -17.11 -16.91 -3.39
C ALA A 309 -16.77 -18.21 -2.61
N ILE A 310 -17.58 -19.26 -2.82
CA ILE A 310 -17.20 -20.70 -2.93
C ILE A 310 -15.75 -21.14 -2.73
N ARG A 311 -14.94 -20.60 -3.61
CA ARG A 311 -13.56 -21.01 -3.85
C ARG A 311 -12.58 -20.07 -3.16
N GLN A 312 -13.04 -18.96 -2.60
CA GLN A 312 -12.23 -18.07 -1.76
C GLN A 312 -12.20 -18.61 -0.33
N ASN A 313 -10.99 -18.79 0.22
CA ASN A 313 -10.76 -19.13 1.64
C ASN A 313 -9.95 -18.02 2.30
N SER A 314 -10.16 -17.80 3.60
CA SER A 314 -9.24 -17.00 4.42
C SER A 314 -8.03 -17.84 4.81
N ILE A 315 -6.84 -17.24 4.82
CA ILE A 315 -5.59 -17.88 5.27
C ILE A 315 -4.90 -17.13 6.42
N GLY A 316 -5.53 -16.07 6.94
CA GLY A 316 -5.00 -15.20 8.00
C GLY A 316 -5.35 -13.74 7.77
N GLY A 317 -5.12 -12.88 8.76
CA GLY A 317 -5.24 -11.43 8.64
C GLY A 317 -3.99 -10.79 8.04
N HIS A 318 -4.15 -9.61 7.44
CA HIS A 318 -3.04 -8.74 7.02
C HIS A 318 -3.44 -7.28 7.16
N ALA A 319 -2.47 -6.45 7.54
CA ALA A 319 -2.65 -5.03 7.76
C ALA A 319 -1.83 -4.21 6.75
N MET A 320 -2.46 -3.21 6.17
CA MET A 320 -1.92 -2.31 5.13
C MET A 320 -2.48 -0.90 5.34
N ASN A 321 -2.27 0.01 4.40
CA ASN A 321 -2.87 1.35 4.45
C ASN A 321 -3.53 1.72 3.12
N VAL A 322 -4.77 2.18 3.15
CA VAL A 322 -5.44 2.74 1.98
C VAL A 322 -4.92 4.15 1.74
N VAL A 323 -4.30 4.38 0.59
CA VAL A 323 -3.71 5.67 0.18
C VAL A 323 -4.43 6.29 -1.02
N GLY A 324 -5.33 5.53 -1.65
CA GLY A 324 -6.13 6.02 -2.77
C GLY A 324 -7.21 5.03 -3.20
N TYR A 325 -7.95 5.40 -4.23
CA TYR A 325 -8.86 4.55 -4.96
C TYR A 325 -9.01 5.03 -6.42
N ASN A 326 -9.38 4.12 -7.30
CA ASN A 326 -9.65 4.42 -8.71
C ASN A 326 -10.75 3.50 -9.24
N ASP A 327 -11.90 4.07 -9.58
CA ASP A 327 -13.08 3.35 -10.08
C ASP A 327 -12.93 2.88 -11.52
N ASN A 328 -12.00 3.46 -12.26
CA ASN A 328 -11.74 3.15 -13.66
C ASN A 328 -10.57 2.19 -13.86
N TRP A 329 -9.79 1.91 -12.80
CA TRP A 329 -8.76 0.89 -12.86
C TRP A 329 -9.36 -0.48 -13.18
N ARG A 330 -8.65 -1.26 -14.01
CA ARG A 330 -9.09 -2.60 -14.42
C ARG A 330 -7.95 -3.58 -14.29
N TYR A 331 -8.23 -4.68 -13.61
CA TYR A 331 -7.40 -5.87 -13.74
C TYR A 331 -7.82 -6.61 -15.00
N ASN A 332 -6.98 -6.52 -16.03
CA ASN A 332 -7.09 -7.32 -17.23
C ASN A 332 -5.81 -8.14 -17.36
N ASN A 333 -5.86 -9.43 -17.05
CA ASN A 333 -4.78 -10.34 -17.38
C ASN A 333 -5.14 -11.05 -18.69
N ARG A 334 -4.18 -11.06 -19.63
CA ARG A 334 -4.36 -11.49 -21.03
C ARG A 334 -4.80 -12.95 -21.15
N PHE A 335 -4.48 -13.78 -20.15
CA PHE A 335 -4.74 -15.21 -20.16
C PHE A 335 -5.73 -15.64 -19.07
N THR A 336 -6.22 -14.72 -18.25
CA THR A 336 -7.19 -15.04 -17.19
C THR A 336 -8.62 -14.91 -17.69
N THR A 337 -9.44 -15.87 -17.29
CA THR A 337 -10.88 -15.85 -17.51
C THR A 337 -11.61 -16.01 -16.19
N ASN A 338 -12.94 -15.86 -16.22
CA ASN A 338 -13.78 -15.97 -15.03
C ASN A 338 -13.67 -17.30 -14.27
N ASN A 339 -13.19 -18.40 -14.87
CA ASN A 339 -12.96 -19.64 -14.11
C ASN A 339 -11.60 -19.66 -13.40
N SER A 340 -10.63 -18.87 -13.87
CA SER A 340 -9.33 -18.71 -13.22
C SER A 340 -9.40 -17.60 -12.16
N VAL A 341 -9.39 -16.34 -12.61
CA VAL A 341 -9.61 -15.16 -11.78
C VAL A 341 -10.50 -14.22 -12.57
N GLN A 342 -11.46 -13.61 -11.89
CA GLN A 342 -12.40 -12.73 -12.57
C GLN A 342 -11.73 -11.41 -12.94
N ASN A 343 -12.15 -10.83 -14.06
CA ASN A 343 -11.83 -9.44 -14.35
C ASN A 343 -12.46 -8.56 -13.27
N SER A 344 -11.74 -7.53 -12.85
CA SER A 344 -12.22 -6.59 -11.83
C SER A 344 -12.11 -5.16 -12.33
N LYS A 345 -13.08 -4.34 -11.91
CA LYS A 345 -13.12 -2.91 -12.16
C LYS A 345 -13.18 -2.21 -10.81
N GLY A 346 -12.38 -1.16 -10.68
CA GLY A 346 -12.30 -0.38 -9.47
C GLY A 346 -11.42 -1.03 -8.41
N CYS A 347 -10.54 -0.25 -7.79
CA CYS A 347 -9.69 -0.73 -6.70
C CYS A 347 -9.42 0.33 -5.66
N PHE A 348 -9.15 -0.12 -4.43
CA PHE A 348 -8.36 0.63 -3.47
C PHE A 348 -6.88 0.50 -3.80
N ILE A 349 -6.14 1.58 -3.59
CA ILE A 349 -4.68 1.63 -3.72
C ILE A 349 -4.10 1.52 -2.32
N LEU A 350 -3.25 0.53 -2.11
CA LEU A 350 -2.73 0.18 -0.80
C LEU A 350 -1.22 0.41 -0.73
N HIS A 351 -0.75 1.03 0.34
CA HIS A 351 0.64 0.86 0.77
C HIS A 351 0.76 -0.47 1.51
N ASN A 352 1.78 -1.26 1.16
CA ASN A 352 2.02 -2.57 1.74
C ASN A 352 3.44 -2.66 2.32
N SER A 353 3.64 -3.63 3.21
CA SER A 353 4.92 -3.86 3.90
C SER A 353 5.68 -5.08 3.35
N TRP A 354 5.58 -5.37 2.05
CA TRP A 354 6.25 -6.49 1.37
C TRP A 354 7.40 -6.06 0.45
N GLY A 355 7.97 -4.88 0.71
CA GLY A 355 9.01 -4.27 -0.11
C GLY A 355 8.45 -3.60 -1.37
N SER A 356 9.31 -3.40 -2.36
CA SER A 356 9.00 -2.62 -3.57
C SER A 356 8.23 -3.39 -4.64
N GLY A 357 7.81 -4.63 -4.38
CA GLY A 357 6.93 -5.38 -5.29
C GLY A 357 5.59 -4.68 -5.45
N GLY A 358 5.04 -4.59 -6.66
CA GLY A 358 3.83 -3.81 -6.90
C GLY A 358 4.04 -2.66 -7.86
N HIS A 359 3.15 -1.69 -7.81
CA HIS A 359 3.10 -0.58 -8.74
C HIS A 359 3.37 0.77 -8.05
N SER A 360 3.52 1.81 -8.85
CA SER A 360 3.43 3.19 -8.37
C SER A 360 1.97 3.64 -8.19
N ILE A 361 1.74 4.59 -7.27
CA ILE A 361 0.40 5.21 -7.10
C ILE A 361 -0.06 5.82 -8.42
N GLU A 362 0.82 6.51 -9.14
CA GLU A 362 0.46 7.21 -10.37
C GLU A 362 0.01 6.26 -11.49
N TYR A 363 0.58 5.05 -11.59
CA TYR A 363 0.08 4.01 -12.50
C TYR A 363 -1.30 3.51 -12.06
N LEU A 364 -1.49 3.19 -10.78
CA LEU A 364 -2.78 2.72 -10.26
C LEU A 364 -3.89 3.78 -10.36
N MET A 365 -3.51 5.06 -10.33
CA MET A 365 -4.39 6.20 -10.59
C MET A 365 -4.69 6.43 -12.08
N GLY A 366 -4.05 5.70 -13.00
CA GLY A 366 -4.23 5.85 -14.44
C GLY A 366 -3.53 7.10 -15.03
N ARG A 367 -2.52 7.63 -14.34
CA ARG A 367 -1.75 8.82 -14.75
C ARG A 367 -0.42 8.48 -15.42
N ARG A 368 0.05 7.24 -15.31
CA ARG A 368 1.22 6.70 -16.01
C ARG A 368 0.82 5.58 -16.97
N THR A 369 1.47 5.51 -18.13
CA THR A 369 1.32 4.38 -19.06
C THR A 369 2.02 3.13 -18.51
N VAL A 370 1.73 1.97 -19.09
CA VAL A 370 2.42 0.72 -18.72
C VAL A 370 3.91 0.85 -18.99
N GLU A 371 4.31 1.45 -20.09
CA GLU A 371 5.72 1.57 -20.46
C GLU A 371 6.49 2.50 -19.50
N ASN A 372 5.89 3.63 -19.10
CA ASN A 372 6.46 4.50 -18.06
C ASN A 372 6.56 3.75 -16.73
N GLU A 373 5.52 3.01 -16.35
CA GLU A 373 5.54 2.19 -15.15
C GLU A 373 6.65 1.15 -15.19
N MET A 374 6.88 0.49 -16.33
CA MET A 374 7.94 -0.52 -16.48
C MET A 374 9.36 0.06 -16.35
N THR A 375 9.54 1.39 -16.44
CA THR A 375 10.83 2.01 -16.12
C THR A 375 11.13 2.05 -14.63
N GLN A 376 10.09 2.15 -13.78
CA GLN A 376 10.21 2.24 -12.32
C GLN A 376 9.91 0.92 -11.63
N CYS A 377 8.80 0.29 -12.00
CA CYS A 377 8.26 -0.94 -11.41
C CYS A 377 8.16 -2.03 -12.50
N PRO A 378 9.29 -2.54 -13.03
CA PRO A 378 9.29 -3.53 -14.11
C PRO A 378 8.62 -4.85 -13.75
N ASN A 379 8.43 -5.16 -12.46
CA ASN A 379 7.67 -6.32 -11.98
C ASN A 379 8.04 -7.65 -12.68
N VAL A 380 9.34 -7.85 -12.92
CA VAL A 380 9.89 -8.95 -13.74
C VAL A 380 9.56 -10.35 -13.23
N LEU A 381 9.16 -10.47 -11.96
CA LEU A 381 8.70 -11.73 -11.40
C LEU A 381 7.36 -12.18 -11.99
N GLY A 382 6.53 -11.25 -12.47
CA GLY A 382 5.22 -11.55 -13.03
C GLY A 382 5.31 -12.26 -14.38
N PRO A 383 4.56 -13.35 -14.62
CA PRO A 383 4.62 -14.12 -15.86
C PRO A 383 4.18 -13.32 -17.10
N GLU A 384 3.38 -12.27 -16.91
CA GLU A 384 3.01 -11.32 -17.97
C GLU A 384 4.22 -10.56 -18.54
N SER A 385 5.28 -10.39 -17.74
CA SER A 385 6.49 -9.67 -18.13
C SER A 385 7.49 -10.54 -18.90
N TRP A 386 7.32 -11.86 -18.89
CA TRP A 386 8.28 -12.81 -19.46
C TRP A 386 8.27 -12.81 -20.98
N ILE A 387 9.45 -12.81 -21.58
CA ILE A 387 9.66 -12.91 -23.02
C ILE A 387 9.80 -14.39 -23.40
N PRO A 388 8.88 -14.95 -24.21
CA PRO A 388 8.88 -16.36 -24.58
C PRO A 388 9.92 -16.69 -25.67
N ALA A 389 10.08 -17.97 -26.03
CA ALA A 389 10.83 -18.41 -27.21
C ALA A 389 10.17 -19.60 -27.93
N THR A 390 10.56 -19.85 -29.18
CA THR A 390 10.24 -21.08 -29.92
C THR A 390 11.29 -22.16 -29.67
N ILE A 391 10.90 -23.43 -29.68
CA ILE A 391 11.82 -24.58 -29.53
C ILE A 391 12.92 -24.59 -30.60
N ASP A 392 12.59 -24.23 -31.83
CA ASP A 392 13.55 -24.19 -32.95
C ASP A 392 14.66 -23.19 -32.69
N CYS A 393 14.34 -21.97 -32.25
CA CYS A 393 15.34 -20.97 -31.92
C CYS A 393 16.27 -21.44 -30.79
N ILE A 394 15.71 -21.99 -29.71
CA ILE A 394 16.49 -22.48 -28.56
C ILE A 394 17.42 -23.61 -29.00
N THR A 395 16.95 -24.51 -29.86
CA THR A 395 17.72 -25.63 -30.39
C THR A 395 18.85 -25.14 -31.32
N GLN A 396 18.54 -24.27 -32.28
CA GLN A 396 19.50 -23.72 -33.24
C GLN A 396 20.61 -22.88 -32.58
N ASN A 397 20.27 -22.18 -31.49
CA ASN A 397 21.21 -21.34 -30.75
C ASN A 397 21.88 -22.05 -29.57
N ASN A 398 21.83 -23.39 -29.52
CA ASN A 398 22.45 -24.20 -28.47
C ASN A 398 22.09 -23.70 -27.05
N LYS A 399 20.80 -23.51 -26.79
CA LYS A 399 20.23 -23.05 -25.51
C LYS A 399 20.57 -21.62 -25.10
N ASN A 400 21.21 -20.84 -25.98
CA ASN A 400 21.47 -19.44 -25.71
C ASN A 400 20.20 -18.60 -25.91
N VAL A 401 19.50 -18.32 -24.81
CA VAL A 401 18.24 -17.54 -24.81
C VAL A 401 18.42 -16.11 -25.32
N THR A 402 19.62 -15.53 -25.22
CA THR A 402 19.89 -14.13 -25.61
C THR A 402 19.86 -13.92 -27.13
N LYS A 403 19.82 -15.01 -27.90
CA LYS A 403 19.69 -15.00 -29.36
C LYS A 403 18.28 -15.27 -29.84
N CYS A 404 17.33 -15.45 -28.93
CA CYS A 404 15.95 -15.80 -29.24
C CYS A 404 14.99 -14.68 -28.87
N SER A 405 13.97 -14.50 -29.72
CA SER A 405 12.91 -13.51 -29.54
C SER A 405 13.38 -12.05 -29.61
N ASN A 406 14.37 -11.79 -30.48
CA ASN A 406 14.88 -10.45 -30.77
C ASN A 406 13.87 -9.55 -31.52
N ASP A 407 12.76 -10.14 -31.96
CA ASP A 407 11.59 -9.45 -32.51
C ASP A 407 10.68 -8.84 -31.43
N ILE A 408 10.88 -9.20 -30.16
CA ILE A 408 10.13 -8.66 -29.01
C ILE A 408 11.04 -7.67 -28.27
N GLU A 409 10.66 -6.41 -28.25
CA GLU A 409 11.32 -5.37 -27.46
C GLU A 409 10.37 -4.90 -26.35
N ARG A 410 10.86 -4.89 -25.10
CA ARG A 410 10.10 -4.43 -23.93
C ARG A 410 10.93 -3.49 -23.08
N VAL A 411 10.33 -2.40 -22.64
CA VAL A 411 10.89 -1.55 -21.58
C VAL A 411 10.95 -2.38 -20.30
N ARG A 412 12.13 -2.39 -19.64
CA ARG A 412 12.37 -3.13 -18.41
C ARG A 412 13.41 -2.39 -17.57
N GLY A 413 12.94 -1.63 -16.59
CA GLY A 413 13.78 -0.72 -15.82
C GLY A 413 14.32 0.41 -16.71
N LYS A 414 15.58 0.81 -16.49
CA LYS A 414 16.26 1.88 -17.24
C LYS A 414 16.82 1.42 -18.60
N GLY A 415 16.10 0.56 -19.30
CA GLY A 415 16.55 0.00 -20.57
C GLY A 415 15.54 -0.95 -21.21
N PHE A 416 16.02 -1.71 -22.20
CA PHE A 416 15.21 -2.67 -22.97
C PHE A 416 15.64 -4.11 -22.73
N ALA A 417 14.65 -5.00 -22.69
CA ALA A 417 14.83 -6.44 -22.85
C ALA A 417 14.39 -6.83 -24.27
N ASN A 418 15.30 -7.47 -25.00
CA ASN A 418 15.12 -7.86 -26.40
C ASN A 418 15.46 -9.33 -26.65
N HIS A 419 15.29 -10.18 -25.64
CA HIS A 419 15.54 -11.61 -25.77
C HIS A 419 14.68 -12.41 -24.79
N ALA A 420 14.59 -13.71 -25.03
CA ALA A 420 13.82 -14.62 -24.20
C ALA A 420 14.36 -14.70 -22.75
N ASP A 421 13.44 -14.86 -21.79
CA ASP A 421 13.78 -15.00 -20.38
C ASP A 421 14.12 -16.45 -20.04
N LEU A 422 15.29 -16.65 -19.44
CA LEU A 422 15.66 -17.91 -18.80
C LEU A 422 15.04 -17.95 -17.40
N LEU A 423 14.32 -19.03 -17.10
CA LEU A 423 13.63 -19.25 -15.84
C LEU A 423 14.22 -20.45 -15.10
N ASN A 424 14.33 -20.35 -13.78
CA ASN A 424 14.68 -21.46 -12.91
C ASN A 424 13.47 -21.88 -12.06
N CYS A 425 13.40 -23.17 -11.75
CA CYS A 425 12.44 -23.69 -10.80
C CYS A 425 12.81 -23.23 -9.37
N SER A 426 11.83 -22.72 -8.64
CA SER A 426 11.98 -22.21 -7.29
C SER A 426 10.77 -22.63 -6.47
N HIS A 427 10.93 -23.43 -5.41
CA HIS A 427 9.84 -23.77 -4.49
C HIS A 427 9.81 -22.80 -3.31
N VAL A 428 9.75 -21.50 -3.58
CA VAL A 428 9.93 -20.48 -2.54
C VAL A 428 8.70 -20.32 -1.64
N PHE A 429 7.55 -20.92 -1.99
CA PHE A 429 6.33 -20.81 -1.19
C PHE A 429 5.82 -22.18 -0.71
N ALA A 430 6.32 -22.60 0.46
CA ALA A 430 5.91 -23.79 1.22
C ALA A 430 4.52 -23.66 1.89
N GLY A 431 3.54 -23.04 1.21
CA GLY A 431 2.18 -22.86 1.69
C GLY A 431 1.09 -23.46 0.79
N ALA A 432 1.42 -23.80 -0.46
CA ALA A 432 0.60 -24.66 -1.31
C ALA A 432 1.16 -26.08 -1.17
N ALA A 433 0.29 -27.08 -0.96
CA ALA A 433 0.69 -28.45 -0.67
C ALA A 433 1.86 -28.88 -1.57
N THR A 434 2.93 -29.34 -0.92
CA THR A 434 4.23 -29.74 -1.50
C THR A 434 4.14 -30.97 -2.40
N ASP A 435 2.94 -31.44 -2.70
CA ASP A 435 2.68 -32.73 -3.34
C ASP A 435 2.55 -32.62 -4.87
N PHE A 436 2.68 -31.41 -5.43
CA PHE A 436 2.54 -31.16 -6.87
C PHE A 436 3.90 -30.89 -7.52
N PRO A 437 4.54 -31.88 -8.19
CA PRO A 437 5.71 -31.62 -9.00
C PRO A 437 5.32 -30.69 -10.16
N THR A 438 5.61 -29.40 -10.00
CA THR A 438 5.27 -28.36 -10.98
C THR A 438 6.44 -28.11 -11.93
N CYS A 439 7.65 -28.10 -11.41
CA CYS A 439 8.90 -27.99 -12.15
C CYS A 439 10.01 -28.77 -11.44
N GLN A 440 11.17 -28.92 -12.08
CA GLN A 440 12.34 -29.63 -11.57
C GLN A 440 13.47 -28.63 -11.27
N PHE A 441 14.08 -28.71 -10.09
CA PHE A 441 15.09 -27.74 -9.64
C PHE A 441 16.32 -27.61 -10.53
N ASN A 442 16.79 -28.72 -11.10
CA ASN A 442 18.01 -28.74 -11.93
C ASN A 442 17.73 -28.48 -13.41
N HIS A 443 16.52 -28.05 -13.73
CA HIS A 443 16.09 -27.76 -15.08
C HIS A 443 16.02 -26.25 -15.31
N SER A 444 16.46 -25.86 -16.50
CA SER A 444 16.18 -24.56 -17.08
C SER A 444 14.83 -24.57 -17.79
N TYR A 445 14.14 -23.43 -17.80
CA TYR A 445 12.85 -23.26 -18.44
C TYR A 445 12.82 -21.97 -19.26
N VAL A 446 12.08 -21.99 -20.37
CA VAL A 446 11.71 -20.80 -21.14
C VAL A 446 10.23 -20.90 -21.48
N LEU A 447 9.48 -19.82 -21.30
CA LEU A 447 8.06 -19.78 -21.69
C LEU A 447 7.95 -20.01 -23.21
N LYS A 448 7.10 -20.95 -23.62
CA LYS A 448 7.00 -21.29 -25.04
C LYS A 448 6.06 -20.33 -25.78
N ARG A 449 6.47 -19.86 -26.95
CA ARG A 449 5.58 -19.29 -27.98
C ARG A 449 5.36 -20.25 -29.14
N LYS A 450 4.19 -20.18 -29.73
CA LYS A 450 3.78 -20.92 -30.93
C LYS A 450 4.38 -20.25 -32.18
N ALA A 451 4.22 -20.90 -33.33
CA ALA A 451 4.68 -20.40 -34.62
C ALA A 451 3.92 -19.16 -35.12
N ASP A 452 2.76 -18.86 -34.54
CA ASP A 452 1.97 -17.64 -34.80
C ASP A 452 2.32 -16.50 -33.84
N ASP A 453 3.46 -16.60 -33.16
CA ASP A 453 3.98 -15.66 -32.15
C ASP A 453 3.09 -15.46 -30.91
N THR A 454 2.08 -16.30 -30.70
CA THR A 454 1.28 -16.30 -29.47
C THR A 454 1.91 -17.18 -28.38
N ILE A 455 1.66 -16.86 -27.11
CA ILE A 455 2.08 -17.72 -25.99
C ILE A 455 1.35 -19.07 -26.08
N ASP A 456 2.09 -20.16 -25.85
CA ASP A 456 1.52 -21.52 -25.79
C ASP A 456 0.82 -21.75 -24.44
N THR A 457 -0.33 -21.10 -24.25
CA THR A 457 -1.15 -21.28 -23.05
C THR A 457 -2.63 -21.39 -23.42
N TYR A 458 -3.35 -22.25 -22.70
CA TYR A 458 -4.80 -22.34 -22.76
C TYR A 458 -5.38 -22.66 -21.38
N GLU A 459 -6.57 -22.13 -21.13
CA GLU A 459 -7.30 -22.36 -19.89
C GLU A 459 -7.89 -23.78 -19.86
N LEU A 460 -7.84 -24.40 -18.69
CA LEU A 460 -8.50 -25.67 -18.39
C LEU A 460 -9.87 -25.41 -17.74
N PRO A 461 -10.86 -26.32 -17.88
CA PRO A 461 -12.22 -26.12 -17.34
C PRO A 461 -12.30 -25.85 -15.82
N ASN A 462 -11.27 -26.23 -15.07
CA ASN A 462 -11.17 -25.99 -13.63
C ASN A 462 -10.61 -24.60 -13.26
N GLY A 463 -10.21 -23.79 -14.25
CA GLY A 463 -9.59 -22.48 -14.09
C GLY A 463 -8.06 -22.47 -13.97
N LEU A 464 -7.42 -23.64 -13.98
CA LEU A 464 -5.98 -23.74 -14.15
C LEU A 464 -5.62 -23.47 -15.61
N HIS A 465 -4.32 -23.43 -15.91
CA HIS A 465 -3.83 -23.28 -17.26
C HIS A 465 -2.95 -24.44 -17.61
N SER A 466 -3.06 -24.90 -18.85
CA SER A 466 -2.01 -25.69 -19.47
C SER A 466 -1.07 -24.72 -20.18
N THR A 467 0.12 -24.54 -19.63
CA THR A 467 1.13 -23.61 -20.14
C THR A 467 2.35 -24.37 -20.63
N GLY A 468 2.74 -24.13 -21.88
CA GLY A 468 3.88 -24.74 -22.54
C GLY A 468 5.19 -24.06 -22.16
N PHE A 469 6.21 -24.88 -21.91
CA PHE A 469 7.58 -24.46 -21.64
C PHE A 469 8.56 -25.29 -22.47
N ILE A 470 9.73 -24.72 -22.72
CA ILE A 470 10.89 -25.42 -23.23
C ILE A 470 11.82 -25.65 -22.04
N THR A 471 12.28 -26.89 -21.84
CA THR A 471 13.15 -27.26 -20.73
C THR A 471 14.33 -28.11 -21.15
N TRP A 472 15.41 -28.02 -20.39
CA TRP A 472 16.60 -28.86 -20.49
C TRP A 472 17.33 -28.87 -19.14
N SER A 473 18.24 -29.81 -18.95
CA SER A 473 19.14 -29.86 -17.79
C SER A 473 20.57 -30.15 -18.22
N GLU A 474 21.49 -30.24 -17.26
CA GLU A 474 22.85 -30.71 -17.54
C GLU A 474 22.87 -32.21 -17.89
N GLU A 475 22.02 -33.00 -17.24
CA GLU A 475 21.89 -34.45 -17.47
C GLU A 475 21.17 -34.78 -18.78
N ASP A 476 20.21 -33.94 -19.17
CA ASP A 476 19.46 -34.03 -20.42
C ASP A 476 19.57 -32.70 -21.17
N PRO A 477 20.67 -32.49 -21.92
CA PRO A 477 20.97 -31.20 -22.53
C PRO A 477 20.11 -30.88 -23.76
N THR A 478 19.22 -31.78 -24.16
CA THR A 478 18.36 -31.62 -25.33
C THR A 478 17.13 -30.79 -24.95
N PRO A 479 16.88 -29.64 -25.59
CA PRO A 479 15.64 -28.88 -25.37
C PRO A 479 14.41 -29.73 -25.67
N LYS A 480 13.47 -29.78 -24.73
CA LYS A 480 12.21 -30.52 -24.83
C LYS A 480 11.04 -29.64 -24.45
N GLU A 481 9.91 -29.90 -25.07
CA GLU A 481 8.66 -29.25 -24.69
C GLU A 481 8.03 -29.98 -23.51
N VAL A 482 7.57 -29.21 -22.53
CA VAL A 482 6.79 -29.70 -21.38
C VAL A 482 5.61 -28.79 -21.15
N ARG A 483 4.58 -29.30 -20.48
CA ARG A 483 3.39 -28.54 -20.10
C ARG A 483 3.20 -28.57 -18.60
N ILE A 484 2.86 -27.42 -18.03
CA ILE A 484 2.47 -27.28 -16.63
C ILE A 484 0.97 -27.05 -16.61
N GLU A 485 0.23 -27.96 -15.97
CA GLU A 485 -1.25 -27.97 -15.92
C GLU A 485 -1.80 -27.79 -14.50
N THR A 486 -0.91 -27.64 -13.53
CA THR A 486 -1.22 -27.63 -12.10
C THR A 486 -1.31 -26.22 -11.51
N VAL A 487 -1.03 -25.18 -12.30
CA VAL A 487 -0.88 -23.81 -11.82
C VAL A 487 -1.59 -22.85 -12.78
N PRO A 488 -2.38 -21.88 -12.29
CA PRO A 488 -2.94 -20.85 -13.16
C PRO A 488 -1.83 -19.89 -13.63
N PHE A 489 -1.96 -19.35 -14.84
CA PHE A 489 -0.91 -18.55 -15.50
C PHE A 489 -0.38 -17.42 -14.59
N TRP A 490 -1.27 -16.67 -13.95
CA TRP A 490 -0.92 -15.56 -13.06
C TRP A 490 -0.09 -15.95 -11.83
N ALA A 491 -0.07 -17.22 -11.44
CA ALA A 491 0.62 -17.74 -10.26
C ALA A 491 1.93 -18.49 -10.59
N LEU A 492 2.34 -18.54 -11.87
CA LEU A 492 3.55 -19.26 -12.30
C LEU A 492 4.82 -18.79 -11.58
N ASN A 493 4.88 -17.52 -11.20
CA ASN A 493 6.00 -16.90 -10.48
C ASN A 493 6.32 -17.55 -9.12
N ARG A 494 5.38 -18.32 -8.57
CA ARG A 494 5.56 -19.07 -7.32
C ARG A 494 6.47 -20.27 -7.47
N TYR A 495 6.59 -20.77 -8.70
CA TYR A 495 7.34 -21.98 -9.05
C TYR A 495 8.47 -21.71 -10.02
N LEU A 496 8.35 -20.69 -10.87
CA LEU A 496 9.37 -20.31 -11.86
C LEU A 496 9.76 -18.85 -11.66
N LYS A 497 11.05 -18.55 -11.69
CA LYS A 497 11.56 -17.17 -11.59
C LYS A 497 12.60 -16.88 -12.67
N PRO A 498 12.60 -15.69 -13.28
CA PRO A 498 13.69 -15.30 -14.16
C PRO A 498 15.04 -15.30 -13.45
N VAL A 499 16.05 -15.88 -14.09
CA VAL A 499 17.43 -15.91 -13.58
C VAL A 499 17.98 -14.50 -13.40
N ASP A 500 17.59 -13.59 -14.29
CA ASP A 500 18.05 -12.21 -14.33
C ASP A 500 17.13 -11.23 -13.58
N ALA A 501 16.19 -11.71 -12.76
CA ALA A 501 15.24 -10.84 -12.07
C ALA A 501 15.90 -9.72 -11.24
N ALA A 502 17.04 -10.02 -10.60
CA ALA A 502 17.79 -9.05 -9.78
C ALA A 502 18.42 -7.89 -10.61
N LYS A 503 18.56 -8.04 -11.93
CA LYS A 503 19.08 -6.97 -12.81
C LYS A 503 18.06 -5.84 -13.00
N TYR A 504 16.79 -6.11 -12.74
CA TYR A 504 15.69 -5.19 -12.99
C TYR A 504 14.84 -5.01 -11.72
N PRO A 505 15.41 -4.46 -10.63
CA PRO A 505 14.67 -4.24 -9.41
C PRO A 505 13.59 -3.17 -9.61
N ASN A 506 12.50 -3.27 -8.86
CA ASN A 506 11.55 -2.17 -8.70
C ASN A 506 12.20 -1.03 -7.90
N ASN A 507 11.89 0.22 -8.26
CA ASN A 507 12.27 1.42 -7.52
C ASN A 507 11.69 1.34 -6.10
N ASP A 508 12.56 1.38 -5.10
CA ASP A 508 12.21 1.22 -3.68
C ASP A 508 11.53 2.45 -3.06
N GLN A 509 11.56 3.60 -3.74
CA GLN A 509 10.93 4.84 -3.31
C GLN A 509 9.53 5.06 -3.88
N GLU A 510 9.28 4.58 -5.10
CA GLU A 510 8.02 4.84 -5.82
C GLU A 510 7.12 3.62 -6.02
N CYS A 511 7.67 2.41 -5.99
CA CYS A 511 6.90 1.16 -6.11
C CYS A 511 6.45 0.65 -4.73
N GLY A 512 5.80 -0.52 -4.70
CA GLY A 512 5.31 -1.13 -3.46
C GLY A 512 3.84 -0.88 -3.16
N PHE A 513 3.10 -0.25 -4.08
CA PHE A 513 1.66 -0.05 -3.94
C PHE A 513 0.88 -1.18 -4.61
N TYR A 514 -0.16 -1.63 -3.92
CA TYR A 514 -0.97 -2.77 -4.32
C TYR A 514 -2.37 -2.31 -4.74
N ALA A 515 -2.95 -2.98 -5.73
CA ALA A 515 -4.35 -2.81 -6.11
C ALA A 515 -5.21 -3.83 -5.36
N LEU A 516 -6.18 -3.36 -4.57
CA LEU A 516 -7.22 -4.18 -3.95
C LEU A 516 -8.56 -3.94 -4.64
N PRO A 517 -8.98 -4.82 -5.56
CA PRO A 517 -10.22 -4.61 -6.29
C PRO A 517 -11.46 -4.63 -5.38
N TYR A 518 -12.47 -3.81 -5.68
CA TYR A 518 -13.69 -3.75 -4.85
C TYR A 518 -14.41 -5.10 -4.77
N GLN A 519 -14.37 -5.89 -5.83
CA GLN A 519 -14.99 -7.21 -5.81
C GLN A 519 -14.29 -8.19 -4.84
N MET A 520 -12.99 -8.01 -4.58
CA MET A 520 -12.28 -8.77 -3.55
C MET A 520 -12.81 -8.40 -2.16
N VAL A 521 -13.00 -7.11 -1.90
CA VAL A 521 -13.62 -6.60 -0.66
C VAL A 521 -15.00 -7.23 -0.46
N GLU A 522 -15.86 -7.19 -1.48
CA GLU A 522 -17.21 -7.77 -1.41
C GLU A 522 -17.18 -9.29 -1.19
N ASN A 523 -16.27 -10.00 -1.86
CA ASN A 523 -16.11 -11.45 -1.65
C ASN A 523 -15.65 -11.77 -0.22
N MET A 524 -14.74 -10.99 0.35
CA MET A 524 -14.27 -11.16 1.72
C MET A 524 -15.35 -10.84 2.73
N ARG A 525 -16.12 -9.76 2.53
CA ARG A 525 -17.26 -9.42 3.40
C ARG A 525 -18.35 -10.50 3.41
N ARG A 526 -18.57 -11.18 2.28
CA ARG A 526 -19.50 -12.33 2.20
C ARG A 526 -18.99 -13.60 2.89
N ARG A 527 -17.69 -13.68 3.21
CA ARG A 527 -17.02 -14.88 3.72
C ARG A 527 -16.51 -14.74 5.16
N ALA A 528 -16.23 -13.52 5.60
CA ALA A 528 -15.82 -13.21 6.96
C ALA A 528 -17.03 -13.34 7.89
N TYR A 529 -17.15 -14.49 8.56
CA TYR A 529 -18.16 -14.78 9.58
C TYR A 529 -17.56 -14.86 11.00
N ASP A 530 -16.26 -14.61 11.16
CA ASP A 530 -15.60 -14.71 12.47
C ASP A 530 -15.46 -13.33 13.11
N LEU A 531 -15.76 -13.25 14.41
CA LEU A 531 -16.12 -12.03 15.13
C LEU A 531 -14.96 -11.04 15.36
N PHE A 532 -13.72 -11.38 14.99
CA PHE A 532 -12.53 -10.61 15.38
C PHE A 532 -11.58 -10.21 14.23
N ASP A 533 -11.57 -10.91 13.09
CA ASP A 533 -10.73 -10.61 11.90
C ASP A 533 -11.57 -10.11 10.70
N ASN A 534 -12.46 -9.16 10.99
CA ASN A 534 -13.34 -8.60 9.96
C ASN A 534 -12.62 -7.56 9.11
N PHE A 535 -13.01 -7.49 7.84
CA PHE A 535 -12.62 -6.40 6.96
C PHE A 535 -13.06 -5.05 7.56
N LYS A 536 -12.11 -4.17 7.78
CA LYS A 536 -12.35 -2.82 8.32
C LYS A 536 -11.24 -1.87 7.90
N VAL A 537 -11.60 -0.60 7.81
CA VAL A 537 -10.69 0.48 7.45
C VAL A 537 -10.89 1.63 8.42
N SER A 538 -9.81 2.12 9.02
CA SER A 538 -9.87 3.08 10.11
C SER A 538 -8.99 4.31 9.85
N ASP A 539 -9.58 5.48 10.06
CA ASP A 539 -8.86 6.74 10.21
C ASP A 539 -8.40 6.86 11.67
N ILE A 540 -7.12 7.18 11.88
CA ILE A 540 -6.55 7.51 13.18
C ILE A 540 -5.84 8.86 13.04
N GLU A 541 -6.47 9.93 13.52
CA GLU A 541 -5.88 11.26 13.42
C GLU A 541 -4.82 11.46 14.50
N ILE A 542 -3.61 11.80 14.09
CA ILE A 542 -2.45 11.94 14.95
C ILE A 542 -1.89 13.36 14.83
N GLU A 543 -1.62 13.97 15.97
CA GLU A 543 -0.95 15.27 16.10
C GLU A 543 0.35 15.09 16.88
N PHE A 544 1.45 15.63 16.36
CA PHE A 544 2.75 15.61 17.04
C PHE A 544 3.02 16.94 17.74
N ASP A 545 3.64 16.91 18.90
CA ASP A 545 4.11 18.14 19.57
C ASP A 545 5.25 18.77 18.76
N GLU A 546 5.39 20.10 18.74
CA GLU A 546 6.38 20.76 17.88
C GLU A 546 7.83 20.36 18.20
N HIS A 547 8.13 20.10 19.48
CA HIS A 547 9.44 19.60 19.88
C HIS A 547 9.81 18.24 19.29
N SER A 548 8.86 17.51 18.70
CA SER A 548 9.08 16.24 17.99
C SER A 548 9.87 16.40 16.70
N TYR A 549 10.07 17.62 16.22
CA TYR A 549 10.77 17.90 14.96
C TYR A 549 12.14 18.49 15.20
N ALA A 550 13.17 17.90 14.60
CA ALA A 550 14.57 18.31 14.80
C ALA A 550 14.86 19.78 14.40
N ARG A 551 14.04 20.37 13.53
CA ARG A 551 14.17 21.77 13.10
C ARG A 551 13.22 22.72 13.81
N SER A 552 12.35 22.23 14.68
CA SER A 552 11.52 23.09 15.50
C SER A 552 12.38 23.79 16.57
N PRO A 553 12.18 25.08 16.85
CA PRO A 553 12.82 25.76 17.98
C PRO A 553 12.57 25.06 19.32
N GLU A 554 11.41 24.41 19.50
CA GLU A 554 11.07 23.71 20.74
C GLU A 554 11.91 22.46 20.98
N SER A 555 12.58 21.94 19.93
CA SER A 555 13.41 20.74 20.00
C SER A 555 14.81 20.98 20.55
N TRP A 556 15.26 22.24 20.71
CA TRP A 556 16.65 22.57 21.09
C TRP A 556 17.11 22.03 22.45
N LYS A 557 16.16 21.65 23.31
CA LYS A 557 16.44 21.04 24.62
C LYS A 557 16.51 19.51 24.60
N TYR A 558 16.25 18.88 23.46
CA TYR A 558 16.23 17.42 23.28
C TYR A 558 17.40 16.95 22.41
N ASP A 559 17.74 15.67 22.51
CA ASP A 559 18.70 15.05 21.60
C ASP A 559 18.01 14.64 20.30
N THR A 560 18.29 15.37 19.23
CA THR A 560 17.72 15.15 17.89
C THR A 560 18.66 14.34 16.99
N LYS A 561 19.76 13.77 17.52
CA LYS A 561 20.73 12.99 16.73
C LYS A 561 20.07 11.84 15.96
N TYR A 562 19.23 11.05 16.64
CA TYR A 562 18.56 9.92 16.01
C TYR A 562 17.48 10.34 15.00
N LEU A 563 16.79 11.47 15.25
CA LEU A 563 15.85 12.05 14.30
C LEU A 563 16.57 12.41 12.99
N ASN A 564 17.68 13.14 13.10
CA ASN A 564 18.47 13.53 11.94
C ASN A 564 19.03 12.30 11.20
N ALA A 565 19.50 11.28 11.93
CA ALA A 565 20.01 10.04 11.34
C ALA A 565 18.93 9.19 10.65
N SER A 566 17.67 9.37 11.02
CA SER A 566 16.52 8.64 10.44
C SER A 566 15.68 9.53 9.52
N THR A 567 16.18 10.73 9.17
CA THR A 567 15.57 11.60 8.17
C THR A 567 16.14 11.26 6.80
N TYR A 568 15.28 10.79 5.92
CA TYR A 568 15.63 10.35 4.57
C TYR A 568 15.05 11.29 3.53
N LYS A 569 15.57 11.18 2.31
CA LYS A 569 15.04 11.85 1.13
C LYS A 569 14.27 10.88 0.25
N GLN A 570 13.16 11.34 -0.29
CA GLN A 570 12.39 10.67 -1.34
C GLN A 570 12.55 11.47 -2.64
N HIS A 571 12.76 10.74 -3.73
CA HIS A 571 12.85 11.28 -5.07
C HIS A 571 11.74 10.69 -5.93
N ASP A 572 10.87 11.55 -6.41
CA ASP A 572 9.80 11.16 -7.33
C ASP A 572 10.26 11.34 -8.77
N THR A 573 9.97 10.35 -9.61
CA THR A 573 10.28 10.39 -11.03
C THR A 573 9.20 11.16 -11.76
N VAL A 574 9.60 12.25 -12.41
CA VAL A 574 8.74 13.07 -13.25
C VAL A 574 8.80 12.56 -14.69
N PHE A 575 7.62 12.35 -15.28
CA PHE A 575 7.46 11.98 -16.68
C PHE A 575 6.84 13.16 -17.43
N ASP A 576 7.49 13.67 -18.48
CA ASP A 576 6.99 14.79 -19.31
C ASP A 576 6.18 14.30 -20.53
N GLY A 577 5.54 13.14 -20.43
CA GLY A 577 4.77 12.51 -21.51
C GLY A 577 4.95 11.00 -21.60
N ALA A 578 4.75 10.47 -22.81
CA ALA A 578 5.10 9.08 -23.12
C ALA A 578 6.63 8.88 -23.00
N LEU A 579 7.04 7.64 -22.72
CA LEU A 579 8.41 7.15 -22.57
C LEU A 579 9.53 8.21 -22.68
N PRO A 580 10.04 8.72 -21.54
CA PRO A 580 11.11 9.70 -21.54
C PRO A 580 12.42 9.07 -22.00
N PHE A 581 13.02 9.65 -23.04
CA PHE A 581 14.22 9.12 -23.67
C PHE A 581 15.40 9.02 -22.68
N ASP A 582 15.54 9.96 -21.76
CA ASP A 582 16.63 10.03 -20.78
C ASP A 582 16.55 8.99 -19.65
N LEU A 583 15.36 8.44 -19.37
CA LEU A 583 15.22 7.35 -18.40
C LEU A 583 15.47 5.97 -19.02
N VAL A 584 15.35 5.86 -20.35
CA VAL A 584 15.39 4.59 -21.07
C VAL A 584 16.69 4.42 -21.87
N TYR A 585 17.28 5.50 -22.40
CA TYR A 585 18.43 5.49 -23.32
C TYR A 585 19.72 6.08 -22.74
#